data_AF-A0A843XPU9-F1
#
_entry.id   AF-A0A843XPU9-F1
#
_cell.length_a   1.000
_cell.length_b   1.000
_cell.length_c   1.000
_cell.angle_alpha   90.00
_cell.angle_beta   90.00
_cell.angle_gamma   90.00
#
_symmetry.space_group_name_H-M   'P 1'
#
loop_
_entity.id
_entity.type
_entity.pdbx_description
1 polymer ?
#
loop_
_entity_poly.entity_id
_entity_poly.type
_entity_poly.pdbx_seq_one_letter_code
_entity_poly.pdbx_strand_id
1 'polypeptide(L)' 'MMPFGVGRRICPGLGLAMLHLEYFVANLVRAFQWKAVKGGDVDLTEKFEFTTVMKVPLRARITPRRKMQIP' A
#
# COMPACT_ATOMS: atom_id res chain seq x y z
N MET A 1 -3.37 -5.02 -17.42
CA MET A 1 -3.98 -5.57 -16.18
C MET A 1 -5.26 -4.80 -15.89
N MET A 2 -6.37 -5.48 -15.60
CA MET A 2 -7.68 -4.87 -15.28
C MET A 2 -8.09 -5.29 -13.86
N PRO A 3 -7.49 -4.70 -12.80
CA PRO A 3 -7.67 -5.17 -11.42
C PRO A 3 -9.11 -5.05 -10.90
N PHE A 4 -9.91 -4.21 -11.56
CA PHE A 4 -11.32 -3.98 -11.23
C PHE A 4 -12.27 -4.55 -12.30
N GLY A 5 -11.76 -5.27 -13.30
CA GLY A 5 -12.55 -5.75 -14.44
C GLY A 5 -13.01 -4.63 -15.39
N VAL A 6 -13.95 -4.96 -16.27
CA VAL A 6 -14.51 -4.06 -17.29
C VAL A 6 -15.93 -4.51 -17.68
N GLY A 7 -16.74 -3.60 -18.21
CA GLY A 7 -18.08 -3.89 -18.74
C GLY A 7 -19.15 -4.06 -17.66
N ARG A 8 -20.17 -4.87 -17.95
CA ARG A 8 -21.39 -5.02 -17.10
C ARG A 8 -21.14 -5.60 -15.70
N ARG A 9 -19.98 -6.23 -15.47
CA ARG A 9 -19.58 -6.80 -14.17
C ARG A 9 -18.29 -6.16 -13.63
N ILE A 10 -18.03 -4.90 -14.02
CA ILE A 10 -16.94 -4.12 -13.42
C ILE A 10 -17.15 -3.98 -11.92
N CYS A 11 -16.05 -3.93 -11.15
CA CYS A 11 -16.11 -3.72 -9.72
C CYS A 11 -16.85 -2.40 -9.41
N PRO A 12 -17.98 -2.45 -8.68
CA PRO A 12 -18.75 -1.25 -8.36
C PRO A 12 -17.97 -0.29 -7.44
N GLY A 13 -16.92 -0.79 -6.78
CA GLY A 13 -16.05 -0.01 -5.91
C GLY A 13 -14.91 0.74 -6.60
N LEU A 14 -14.77 0.69 -7.94
CA LEU A 14 -13.62 1.28 -8.65
C LEU A 14 -13.38 2.75 -8.28
N GLY A 15 -14.41 3.60 -8.32
CA GLY A 15 -14.24 5.03 -8.04
C GLY A 15 -13.82 5.29 -6.59
N LEU A 16 -14.45 4.59 -5.64
CA LEU A 16 -14.14 4.70 -4.22
C LEU A 16 -12.72 4.21 -3.92
N ALA A 17 -12.34 3.06 -4.49
CA ALA A 17 -11.03 2.45 -4.30
C ALA A 17 -9.91 3.35 -4.82
N MET A 18 -10.06 3.92 -6.01
CA MET A 18 -9.06 4.84 -6.57
C MET A 18 -8.89 6.06 -5.68
N LEU A 19 -9.99 6.72 -5.29
CA LEU A 19 -9.95 7.87 -4.39
C LEU A 19 -9.23 7.54 -3.06
N HIS A 20 -9.58 6.40 -2.44
CA HIS A 20 -9.00 5.99 -1.17
C HIS A 20 -7.51 5.64 -1.30
N LEU A 21 -7.13 4.84 -2.30
CA LEU A 21 -5.75 4.39 -2.48
C LEU A 21 -4.83 5.57 -2.80
N GLU A 22 -5.25 6.46 -3.70
CA GLU A 22 -4.47 7.65 -4.05
C GLU A 22 -4.27 8.56 -2.84
N TYR A 23 -5.36 8.91 -2.14
CA TYR A 23 -5.26 9.78 -0.96
C TYR A 23 -4.43 9.14 0.16
N PHE A 24 -4.64 7.85 0.43
CA PHE A 24 -3.93 7.13 1.49
C PHE A 24 -2.44 7.03 1.21
N VAL A 25 -2.07 6.55 0.01
CA VAL A 25 -0.66 6.41 -0.39
C VAL A 25 0.03 7.78 -0.44
N ALA A 26 -0.62 8.80 -1.03
CA ALA A 26 -0.06 10.15 -1.08
C ALA A 26 0.27 10.70 0.31
N ASN A 27 -0.64 10.53 1.28
CA ASN A 27 -0.40 10.96 2.65
C ASN A 27 0.73 10.17 3.32
N LEU A 28 0.78 8.85 3.15
CA LEU A 28 1.83 8.01 3.73
C LEU A 28 3.23 8.35 3.21
N VAL A 29 3.39 8.57 1.90
CA VAL A 29 4.69 8.90 1.31
C VAL A 29 5.10 10.35 1.60
N ARG A 30 4.13 11.26 1.72
CA ARG A 30 4.34 12.66 2.10
C ARG A 30 4.77 12.79 3.55
N ALA A 31 4.11 12.08 4.47
CA ALA A 31 4.32 12.21 5.90
C ALA A 31 5.55 11.44 6.39
N PHE A 32 5.89 10.29 5.77
CA PHE A 32 6.88 9.37 6.32
C PHE A 32 8.00 8.98 5.34
N GLN A 33 9.19 8.78 5.90
CA GLN A 33 10.30 8.10 5.26
C GLN A 33 10.21 6.62 5.61
N TRP A 34 10.24 5.79 4.58
CA TRP A 34 10.14 4.34 4.67
C TRP A 34 11.53 3.74 4.50
N LYS A 35 11.91 2.83 5.40
CA LYS A 35 13.14 2.05 5.31
C LYS A 35 12.83 0.60 5.63
N ALA A 36 13.57 -0.32 5.03
CA ALA A 36 13.56 -1.70 5.48
C ALA A 36 14.05 -1.80 6.94
N VAL A 37 13.61 -2.84 7.63
CA VAL A 37 14.15 -3.17 8.96
C VAL A 37 15.62 -3.53 8.81
N LYS A 38 16.47 -3.20 9.80
CA LYS A 38 17.93 -3.46 9.74
C LYS A 38 18.20 -4.91 9.35
N GLY A 39 19.00 -5.11 8.30
CA GLY A 39 19.43 -6.43 7.83
C GLY A 39 18.39 -7.20 7.00
N GLY A 40 17.25 -6.62 6.65
CA GLY A 40 16.22 -7.27 5.83
C GLY A 40 16.10 -6.64 4.46
N ASP A 41 16.12 -7.47 3.41
CA ASP A 41 15.53 -7.13 2.12
C ASP A 41 14.02 -7.39 2.14
N VAL A 42 13.27 -6.77 1.24
CA VAL A 42 11.82 -7.01 1.14
C VAL A 42 11.58 -8.20 0.23
N ASP A 43 11.11 -9.32 0.80
CA ASP A 43 10.68 -10.47 0.02
C ASP A 43 9.33 -10.19 -0.66
N LEU A 44 9.35 -9.94 -1.96
CA LEU A 44 8.17 -9.68 -2.80
C LEU A 44 7.53 -10.96 -3.35
N THR A 45 7.98 -12.15 -2.94
CA THR A 45 7.32 -13.39 -3.34
C THR A 45 5.89 -13.45 -2.81
N GLU A 46 5.01 -14.01 -3.62
CA GLU A 46 3.57 -14.03 -3.37
C GLU A 46 3.07 -15.41 -2.96
N LYS A 47 1.94 -15.43 -2.26
CA LYS A 47 1.10 -16.61 -2.08
C LYS A 47 -0.33 -16.26 -2.44
N PHE A 48 -1.04 -17.23 -3.00
CA PHE A 48 -2.45 -17.08 -3.35
C PHE A 48 -3.31 -17.52 -2.18
N GLU A 49 -4.16 -16.62 -1.69
CA GLU A 49 -5.25 -16.91 -0.76
C GLU A 49 -6.57 -16.51 -1.44
N PHE A 50 -7.50 -15.87 -0.71
CA PHE A 50 -8.64 -15.22 -1.36
C PHE A 50 -8.20 -14.05 -2.26
N THR A 51 -7.08 -13.40 -1.92
CA THR A 51 -6.38 -12.41 -2.73
C THR A 51 -4.90 -12.78 -2.82
N THR A 52 -4.17 -12.16 -3.75
CA THR A 52 -2.70 -12.25 -3.78
C THR A 52 -2.13 -11.47 -2.60
N VAL A 53 -1.35 -12.14 -1.76
CA VAL A 53 -0.69 -11.53 -0.59
C VAL A 53 0.80 -11.86 -0.59
N MET A 54 1.59 -11.07 0.13
CA MET A 54 3.03 -11.37 0.30
C MET A 54 3.19 -12.66 1.10
N LYS A 55 4.07 -13.55 0.63
CA LYS A 55 4.41 -14.81 1.31
C LYS A 55 4.99 -14.54 2.69
N VAL A 56 5.87 -13.55 2.78
CA VAL A 56 6.41 -13.02 4.03
C VAL A 56 5.81 -11.63 4.28
N PRO A 57 5.08 -11.40 5.40
CA PRO A 57 4.46 -10.10 5.66
C PRO A 57 5.49 -8.96 5.68
N LEU A 58 5.14 -7.84 5.02
CA LEU A 58 5.98 -6.66 4.96
C LEU A 58 6.28 -6.11 6.36
N ARG A 59 7.55 -5.87 6.66
CA ARG A 59 8.00 -5.15 7.85
C ARG A 59 8.75 -3.90 7.41
N ALA A 60 8.27 -2.73 7.84
CA ALA A 60 8.87 -1.45 7.51
C ALA A 60 9.21 -0.66 8.78
N ARG A 61 10.34 0.04 8.74
CA ARG A 61 10.65 1.11 9.70
C ARG A 61 10.20 2.43 9.11
N ILE A 62 9.27 3.08 9.80
CA ILE A 62 8.62 4.32 9.34
C ILE A 62 9.05 5.45 10.28
N THR A 63 9.55 6.56 9.72
CA THR A 63 9.94 7.75 10.49
C THR A 63 9.32 9.01 9.86
N PRO A 64 8.77 9.96 10.64
CA PRO A 64 8.24 11.21 10.08
C PRO A 64 9.28 11.97 9.24
N ARG A 65 8.90 12.48 8.06
CA ARG A 65 9.77 13.30 7.19
C ARG A 65 9.96 14.71 7.71
N ARG A 66 8.92 15.27 8.32
CA ARG A 66 8.95 16.56 9.01
C ARG A 66 8.73 16.31 10.49
N LYS A 67 9.34 17.12 11.36
CA LYS A 67 8.92 17.16 12.76
C LYS A 67 7.43 17.47 12.75
N MET A 68 6.61 16.49 13.13
CA MET A 68 5.19 16.70 13.29
C MET A 68 5.07 17.69 14.44
N GLN A 69 4.89 18.97 14.11
CA GLN A 69 4.42 19.95 15.09
C GLN A 69 2.98 19.55 15.36
N ILE A 70 2.81 18.73 16.39
CA ILE A 70 1.53 18.50 17.02
C ILE A 70 1.24 19.83 17.75
N PRO A 71 0.15 20.55 17.44
CA PRO A 71 -0.27 21.67 18.26
C PRO A 71 -0.60 21.23 19.68
#